data_AF-A0A2U9B615-F1
#
_entry.id   AF-A0A2U9B615-F1
#
_cell.length_a   1.000
_cell.length_b   1.000
_cell.length_c   1.000
_cell.angle_alpha   90.00
_cell.angle_beta   90.00
_cell.angle_gamma   90.00
#
_symmetry.space_group_name_H-M   'P 1'
#
loop_
_entity.id
_entity.type
_entity.pdbx_description
1 polymer ?
#
loop_
_entity_poly.entity_id
_entity_poly.type
_entity_poly.pdbx_seq_one_letter_code
_entity_poly.pdbx_strand_id
1 'polypeptide(L)'
;MARLLVLALTLCGVFTLAAFTDTFVESLSFASYFSDHMVLQKSPESAVLWGYGREGRLVTVSLSGPVHQKTSPATVTGGVWQVTLEPVEAGGPYSVTASVQGSVLALTLTDVLFGDVWLCGGQSNMAFKTDQIFNASEELALAQTYPHVRPFMASLKMSNTELIDLIQVQLPWTVPTAGSVAEFSAVCWLFGRYMHDILKYPVGLVESCWGGTPVEAWSSARALEKCGLQQSTDGTSSRKKNAWERNSVLWNSMIHPLLKMTIKGAIWYQGESNSMYHQDEYKCSFPAMVDDWRTAFHEGSGGQTASDFPFGFVQLSTFQKGSTGDAFPNIRWHQTADMGYVPNPLMPRTFMAVAMDLPDETSPFGT
;
A
#
# COMPACT_ATOMS: atom_id res chain seq x y z
N MET A 1 38.10 -62.55 -60.54
CA MET A 1 37.15 -61.50 -60.14
C MET A 1 36.28 -62.03 -59.01
N ALA A 2 36.58 -61.67 -57.77
CA ALA A 2 35.80 -62.04 -56.59
C ALA A 2 34.76 -60.95 -56.30
N ARG A 3 33.51 -61.33 -55.99
CA ARG A 3 32.49 -60.43 -55.43
C ARG A 3 32.11 -60.93 -54.04
N LEU A 4 32.26 -60.05 -53.05
CA LEU A 4 31.88 -60.22 -51.65
C LEU A 4 30.36 -60.07 -51.49
N LEU A 5 29.72 -60.98 -50.76
CA LEU A 5 28.35 -60.83 -50.24
C LEU A 5 28.45 -60.31 -48.80
N VAL A 6 27.74 -59.23 -48.48
CA VAL A 6 27.57 -58.72 -47.11
C VAL A 6 26.11 -58.95 -46.69
N LEU A 7 25.94 -59.69 -45.59
CA LEU A 7 24.67 -59.95 -44.91
C LEU A 7 24.39 -58.79 -43.92
N ALA A 8 23.21 -58.17 -43.97
CA ALA A 8 22.79 -57.16 -43.01
C ALA A 8 21.96 -57.78 -41.88
N LEU A 9 22.43 -57.71 -40.63
CA LEU A 9 21.67 -58.02 -39.42
C LEU A 9 20.92 -56.76 -38.95
N THR A 10 19.62 -56.88 -38.73
CA THR A 10 18.75 -55.85 -38.12
C THR A 10 18.66 -56.09 -36.61
N LEU A 11 19.14 -55.14 -35.79
CA LEU A 11 19.03 -55.18 -34.33
C LEU A 11 17.81 -54.33 -33.90
N CYS A 12 16.83 -54.94 -33.24
CA CYS A 12 15.65 -54.27 -32.70
C CYS A 12 15.93 -53.88 -31.24
N GLY A 13 16.11 -52.59 -30.97
CA GLY A 13 16.36 -52.06 -29.63
C GLY A 13 15.05 -51.64 -28.94
N VAL A 14 14.75 -52.23 -27.79
CA VAL A 14 13.63 -51.85 -26.91
C VAL A 14 14.05 -50.62 -26.10
N PHE A 15 13.42 -49.47 -26.36
CA PHE A 15 13.57 -48.26 -25.54
C PHE A 15 12.58 -48.32 -24.36
N THR A 16 13.11 -48.49 -23.15
CA THR A 16 12.38 -48.25 -21.91
C THR A 16 12.27 -46.74 -21.67
N LEU A 17 11.06 -46.17 -21.79
CA LEU A 17 10.78 -44.81 -21.34
C LEU A 17 10.90 -44.76 -19.81
N ALA A 18 11.98 -44.15 -19.31
CA ALA A 18 12.03 -43.68 -17.93
C ALA A 18 11.06 -42.48 -17.82
N ALA A 19 9.96 -42.66 -17.08
CA ALA A 19 9.09 -41.56 -16.70
C ALA A 19 9.88 -40.64 -15.75
N PHE A 20 10.37 -39.52 -16.26
CA PHE A 20 10.79 -38.41 -15.42
C PHE A 20 9.55 -37.90 -14.70
N THR A 21 9.40 -38.26 -13.43
CA THR A 21 8.50 -37.53 -12.53
C THR A 21 9.10 -36.16 -12.39
N ASP A 22 8.61 -35.24 -13.18
CA ASP A 22 8.96 -33.82 -13.10
C ASP A 22 8.54 -33.36 -11.71
N THR A 23 9.50 -33.25 -10.80
CA THR A 23 9.30 -32.70 -9.46
C THR A 23 9.16 -31.19 -9.62
N PHE A 24 8.01 -30.78 -10.19
CA PHE A 24 7.64 -29.39 -10.31
C PHE A 24 7.41 -28.84 -8.91
N VAL A 25 8.15 -27.78 -8.56
CA VAL A 25 7.95 -27.02 -7.34
C VAL A 25 6.55 -26.42 -7.38
N GLU A 26 5.69 -26.85 -6.45
CA GLU A 26 4.36 -26.29 -6.27
C GLU A 26 4.53 -24.85 -5.74
N SER A 27 4.43 -23.84 -6.60
CA SER A 27 4.59 -22.44 -6.18
C SER A 27 3.32 -21.95 -5.51
N LEU A 28 3.29 -21.97 -4.18
CA LEU A 28 2.35 -21.23 -3.35
C LEU A 28 3.10 -20.05 -2.73
N SER A 29 2.50 -18.87 -2.72
CA SER A 29 3.00 -17.72 -1.94
C SER A 29 1.83 -16.84 -1.52
N PHE A 30 2.03 -16.06 -0.46
CA PHE A 30 1.23 -14.87 -0.19
C PHE A 30 1.69 -13.72 -1.10
N ALA A 31 0.85 -12.70 -1.28
CA ALA A 31 1.26 -11.44 -1.88
C ALA A 31 2.39 -10.77 -1.06
N SER A 32 3.19 -9.93 -1.73
CA SER A 32 4.48 -9.45 -1.22
C SER A 32 4.43 -8.69 0.12
N TYR A 33 3.29 -8.07 0.45
CA TYR A 33 3.13 -7.25 1.66
C TYR A 33 2.60 -8.02 2.86
N PHE A 34 2.34 -9.31 2.74
CA PHE A 34 2.00 -10.16 3.88
C PHE A 34 3.27 -10.74 4.51
N SER A 35 3.44 -10.55 5.82
CA SER A 35 4.57 -11.07 6.58
C SER A 35 4.15 -11.34 8.04
N ASP A 36 5.04 -11.94 8.82
CA ASP A 36 4.88 -11.99 10.28
C ASP A 36 4.68 -10.60 10.88
N HIS A 37 4.12 -10.52 12.09
CA HIS A 37 3.90 -9.29 12.87
C HIS A 37 2.89 -8.28 12.29
N MET A 38 2.20 -8.64 11.20
CA MET A 38 1.26 -7.75 10.51
C MET A 38 -0.03 -7.49 11.28
N VAL A 39 -0.74 -6.42 10.89
CA VAL A 39 -2.10 -6.12 11.35
C VAL A 39 -3.06 -6.28 10.18
N LEU A 40 -4.11 -7.05 10.38
CA LEU A 40 -5.26 -7.17 9.49
C LEU A 40 -6.41 -6.30 9.98
N GLN A 41 -7.25 -5.83 9.05
CA GLN A 41 -8.44 -5.08 9.41
C GLN A 41 -9.40 -5.93 10.26
N LYS A 42 -9.75 -5.42 11.44
CA LYS A 42 -10.76 -6.00 12.33
C LYS A 42 -12.19 -5.75 11.85
N SER A 43 -13.14 -6.42 12.51
CA SER A 43 -14.58 -6.22 12.39
C SER A 43 -15.03 -4.75 12.56
N PRO A 44 -16.19 -4.36 11.99
CA PRO A 44 -17.16 -5.17 11.23
C PRO A 44 -16.72 -5.56 9.81
N GLU A 45 -15.68 -4.93 9.28
CA GLU A 45 -15.10 -5.28 7.98
C GLU A 45 -14.32 -6.61 8.05
N SER A 46 -14.12 -7.28 6.90
CA SER A 46 -13.30 -8.49 6.82
C SER A 46 -11.94 -8.22 6.20
N ALA A 47 -10.92 -8.90 6.70
CA ALA A 47 -9.62 -8.96 6.06
C ALA A 47 -9.66 -9.84 4.80
N VAL A 48 -9.04 -9.34 3.72
CA VAL A 48 -8.83 -10.08 2.47
C VAL A 48 -7.38 -10.53 2.39
N LEU A 49 -7.19 -11.83 2.15
CA LEU A 49 -5.88 -12.44 1.95
C LEU A 49 -5.81 -13.01 0.55
N TRP A 50 -4.64 -12.90 -0.08
CA TRP A 50 -4.42 -13.41 -1.42
C TRP A 50 -2.95 -13.69 -1.66
N GLY A 51 -2.69 -14.37 -2.78
CA GLY A 51 -1.34 -14.63 -3.23
C GLY A 51 -1.33 -15.47 -4.50
N TYR A 52 -0.21 -16.11 -4.78
CA TYR A 52 0.00 -16.86 -6.02
C TYR A 52 -0.10 -18.36 -5.77
N GLY A 53 -0.59 -19.05 -6.79
CA GLY A 53 -0.76 -20.49 -6.78
C GLY A 53 -0.77 -21.04 -8.18
N ARG A 54 -0.76 -22.37 -8.30
CA ARG A 54 -0.97 -23.04 -9.58
C ARG A 54 -2.44 -23.07 -9.95
N GLU A 55 -2.76 -22.72 -11.20
CA GLU A 55 -4.12 -22.67 -11.73
C GLU A 55 -4.96 -23.91 -11.40
N GLY A 56 -6.20 -23.69 -10.96
CA GLY A 56 -7.17 -24.74 -10.64
C GLY A 56 -6.92 -25.48 -9.32
N ARG A 57 -5.83 -25.20 -8.59
CA ARG A 57 -5.59 -25.78 -7.26
C ARG A 57 -6.47 -25.11 -6.21
N LEU A 58 -6.90 -25.89 -5.22
CA LEU A 58 -7.63 -25.39 -4.06
C LEU A 58 -6.66 -25.04 -2.94
N VAL A 59 -6.60 -23.75 -2.60
CA VAL A 59 -5.88 -23.23 -1.43
C VAL A 59 -6.87 -23.12 -0.28
N THR A 60 -6.50 -23.63 0.89
CA THR A 60 -7.26 -23.45 2.12
C THR A 60 -6.48 -22.54 3.05
N VAL A 61 -7.10 -21.44 3.48
CA VAL A 61 -6.56 -20.54 4.48
C VAL A 61 -7.23 -20.82 5.82
N SER A 62 -6.42 -21.07 6.85
CA SER A 62 -6.88 -21.29 8.21
C SER A 62 -6.29 -20.25 9.15
N LEU A 63 -7.11 -19.74 10.05
CA LEU A 63 -6.69 -18.84 11.12
C LEU A 63 -6.70 -19.60 12.46
N SER A 64 -5.55 -19.71 13.11
CA SER A 64 -5.41 -20.35 14.44
C SER A 64 -5.03 -19.29 15.47
N GLY A 65 -5.68 -19.29 16.63
CA GLY A 65 -5.39 -18.29 17.67
C GLY A 65 -6.39 -18.33 18.83
N PRO A 66 -6.58 -17.22 19.55
CA PRO A 66 -7.42 -17.14 20.75
C PRO A 66 -8.85 -17.64 20.54
N VAL A 67 -9.39 -17.45 19.34
CA VAL A 67 -10.70 -17.94 18.92
C VAL A 67 -10.52 -18.81 17.69
N HIS A 68 -11.16 -19.98 17.68
CA HIS A 68 -11.18 -20.83 16.50
C HIS A 68 -12.01 -20.16 15.41
N GLN A 69 -11.41 -19.98 14.25
CA GLN A 69 -12.02 -19.39 13.08
C GLN A 69 -12.15 -20.43 11.97
N LYS A 70 -13.15 -20.26 11.10
CA LYS A 70 -13.39 -21.22 10.02
C LYS A 70 -12.27 -21.14 8.98
N THR A 71 -12.04 -22.28 8.33
CA THR A 71 -11.18 -22.34 7.15
C THR A 71 -11.91 -21.74 5.95
N SER A 72 -11.16 -21.01 5.12
CA SER A 72 -11.66 -20.36 3.91
C SER A 72 -11.00 -20.97 2.68
N PRO A 73 -11.74 -21.69 1.82
CA PRO A 73 -11.21 -22.25 0.58
C PRO A 73 -11.22 -21.22 -0.55
N ALA A 74 -10.21 -21.26 -1.41
CA ALA A 74 -10.15 -20.48 -2.65
C ALA A 74 -9.50 -21.29 -3.77
N THR A 75 -10.15 -21.31 -4.93
CA THR A 75 -9.56 -21.88 -6.15
C THR A 75 -8.67 -20.85 -6.81
N VAL A 76 -7.45 -21.24 -7.15
CA VAL A 76 -6.53 -20.40 -7.92
C VAL A 76 -7.10 -20.16 -9.31
N THR A 77 -7.30 -18.88 -9.67
CA THR A 77 -7.77 -18.44 -10.99
C THR A 77 -6.86 -17.33 -11.51
N GLY A 78 -6.38 -17.45 -12.75
CA GLY A 78 -5.40 -16.52 -13.33
C GLY A 78 -4.08 -16.48 -12.54
N GLY A 79 -3.69 -17.60 -11.93
CA GLY A 79 -2.49 -17.70 -11.08
C GLY A 79 -2.62 -17.09 -9.69
N VAL A 80 -3.80 -16.57 -9.32
CA VAL A 80 -4.05 -15.93 -8.01
C VAL A 80 -5.12 -16.68 -7.23
N TRP A 81 -4.89 -16.86 -5.93
CA TRP A 81 -5.94 -17.25 -4.97
C TRP A 81 -6.28 -16.05 -4.09
N GLN A 82 -7.53 -15.95 -3.66
CA GLN A 82 -8.02 -14.88 -2.77
C GLN A 82 -9.12 -15.41 -1.87
N VAL A 83 -9.05 -15.08 -0.58
CA VAL A 83 -10.07 -15.40 0.43
C VAL A 83 -10.48 -14.12 1.16
N THR A 84 -11.74 -14.04 1.55
CA THR A 84 -12.23 -13.07 2.54
C THR A 84 -12.44 -13.84 3.83
N LEU A 85 -11.79 -13.41 4.92
CA LEU A 85 -11.97 -14.04 6.22
C LEU A 85 -13.34 -13.70 6.81
N GLU A 86 -13.85 -14.52 7.74
CA GLU A 86 -14.94 -14.07 8.60
C GLU A 86 -14.46 -12.85 9.43
N PRO A 87 -15.31 -11.85 9.71
CA PRO A 87 -14.90 -10.70 10.52
C PRO A 87 -14.32 -11.14 11.87
N VAL A 88 -13.20 -10.53 12.26
CA VAL A 88 -12.49 -10.86 13.50
C VAL A 88 -12.44 -9.63 14.39
N GLU A 89 -12.84 -9.79 15.64
CA GLU A 89 -12.70 -8.73 16.64
C GLU A 89 -11.23 -8.33 16.87
N ALA A 90 -11.01 -7.11 17.35
CA ALA A 90 -9.67 -6.60 17.58
C ALA A 90 -8.89 -7.47 18.59
N GLY A 91 -7.61 -7.71 18.32
CA GLY A 91 -6.74 -8.48 19.21
C GLY A 91 -5.83 -9.45 18.47
N GLY A 92 -5.51 -10.59 19.10
CA GLY A 92 -4.52 -11.55 18.64
C GLY A 92 -3.53 -11.91 19.76
N PRO A 93 -2.38 -12.51 19.44
CA PRO A 93 -1.94 -12.86 18.08
C PRO A 93 -2.64 -14.10 17.52
N TYR A 94 -2.76 -14.13 16.20
CA TYR A 94 -3.16 -15.30 15.42
C TYR A 94 -1.99 -15.77 14.54
N SER A 95 -2.10 -17.00 14.04
CA SER A 95 -1.32 -17.50 12.91
C SER A 95 -2.25 -17.74 11.72
N VAL A 96 -1.83 -17.31 10.54
CA VAL A 96 -2.53 -17.50 9.26
C VAL A 96 -1.77 -18.56 8.48
N THR A 97 -2.39 -19.69 8.17
CA THR A 97 -1.78 -20.75 7.37
C THR A 97 -2.52 -20.93 6.05
N ALA A 98 -1.80 -20.83 4.93
CA ALA A 98 -2.30 -21.20 3.61
C ALA A 98 -1.69 -22.56 3.21
N SER A 99 -2.54 -23.52 2.82
CA SER A 99 -2.11 -24.84 2.36
C SER A 99 -2.84 -25.26 1.08
N VAL A 100 -2.21 -26.09 0.25
CA VAL A 100 -2.84 -26.63 -0.96
C VAL A 100 -3.41 -28.02 -0.68
N GLN A 101 -4.65 -28.28 -1.12
CA GLN A 101 -5.30 -29.58 -0.93
C GLN A 101 -4.46 -30.73 -1.51
N GLY A 102 -4.20 -31.75 -0.69
CA GLY A 102 -3.41 -32.93 -1.08
C GLY A 102 -1.91 -32.67 -1.19
N SER A 103 -1.43 -31.51 -0.73
CA SER A 103 -0.01 -31.20 -0.61
C SER A 103 0.41 -31.14 0.86
N VAL A 104 1.70 -31.37 1.11
CA VAL A 104 2.34 -31.10 2.41
C VAL A 104 2.83 -29.66 2.52
N LEU A 105 2.76 -28.88 1.44
CA LEU A 105 3.21 -27.50 1.41
C LEU A 105 2.19 -26.59 2.10
N ALA A 106 2.66 -25.89 3.12
CA ALA A 106 1.92 -24.87 3.84
C ALA A 106 2.81 -23.67 4.13
N LEU A 107 2.24 -22.47 4.04
CA LEU A 107 2.88 -21.21 4.41
C LEU A 107 2.17 -20.68 5.64
N THR A 108 2.93 -20.23 6.63
CA THR A 108 2.35 -19.69 7.86
C THR A 108 2.92 -18.31 8.13
N LEU A 109 2.03 -17.36 8.38
CA LEU A 109 2.33 -16.06 8.98
C LEU A 109 1.98 -16.14 10.46
N THR A 110 2.81 -15.55 11.30
CA THR A 110 2.72 -15.61 12.77
C THR A 110 2.69 -14.21 13.37
N ASP A 111 2.22 -14.10 14.61
CA ASP A 111 2.03 -12.81 15.30
C ASP A 111 1.14 -11.83 14.49
N VAL A 112 0.06 -12.36 13.90
CA VAL A 112 -0.91 -11.57 13.15
C VAL A 112 -1.93 -10.97 14.12
N LEU A 113 -2.03 -9.65 14.16
CA LEU A 113 -3.02 -8.93 14.94
C LEU A 113 -4.22 -8.52 14.07
N PHE A 114 -5.38 -8.31 14.70
CA PHE A 114 -6.53 -7.66 14.10
C PHE A 114 -6.75 -6.29 14.75
N GLY A 115 -6.84 -5.26 13.93
CA GLY A 115 -6.87 -3.86 14.35
C GLY A 115 -7.35 -2.94 13.23
N ASP A 116 -7.24 -1.63 13.42
CA ASP A 116 -7.49 -0.70 12.32
C ASP A 116 -6.22 -0.52 11.48
N VAL A 117 -6.34 -0.67 10.16
CA VAL A 117 -5.21 -0.48 9.23
C VAL A 117 -5.35 0.87 8.53
N TRP A 118 -4.31 1.69 8.61
CA TRP A 118 -4.28 3.04 8.04
C TRP A 118 -3.19 3.17 6.98
N LEU A 119 -3.56 3.72 5.83
CA LEU A 119 -2.63 4.09 4.76
C LEU A 119 -2.15 5.54 4.94
N CYS A 120 -0.84 5.72 4.98
CA CYS A 120 -0.17 7.02 5.12
C CYS A 120 0.52 7.37 3.81
N GLY A 121 -0.04 8.35 3.08
CA GLY A 121 0.44 8.76 1.76
C GLY A 121 0.82 10.23 1.68
N GLY A 122 1.62 10.58 0.68
CA GLY A 122 1.94 11.97 0.39
C GLY A 122 3.38 12.17 -0.07
N GLN A 123 3.90 13.37 0.20
CA GLN A 123 5.27 13.76 -0.19
C GLN A 123 6.21 13.93 1.02
N SER A 124 7.14 14.88 0.96
CA SER A 124 8.26 15.05 1.89
C SER A 124 7.82 15.18 3.34
N ASN A 125 6.72 15.89 3.61
CA ASN A 125 6.20 16.05 4.96
C ASN A 125 5.54 14.78 5.51
N MET A 126 4.95 13.93 4.65
CA MET A 126 4.55 12.57 5.06
C MET A 126 5.80 11.68 5.25
N ALA A 127 6.80 11.79 4.37
CA ALA A 127 8.04 11.02 4.41
C ALA A 127 9.05 11.51 5.47
N PHE A 128 8.72 12.58 6.21
CA PHE A 128 9.55 13.13 7.26
C PHE A 128 9.68 12.11 8.39
N LYS A 129 10.91 11.77 8.74
CA LYS A 129 11.21 10.60 9.56
C LYS A 129 11.08 10.91 11.05
N THR A 130 10.75 9.89 11.84
CA THR A 130 10.59 10.05 13.28
C THR A 130 11.90 10.44 13.97
N ASP A 131 13.07 10.05 13.45
CA ASP A 131 14.36 10.48 14.01
C ASP A 131 14.68 11.96 13.76
N GLN A 132 13.91 12.65 12.93
CA GLN A 132 14.09 14.06 12.58
C GLN A 132 13.22 15.02 13.41
N ILE A 133 12.25 14.51 14.20
CA ILE A 133 11.39 15.37 15.04
C ILE A 133 12.16 15.92 16.25
N PHE A 134 11.72 17.07 16.80
CA PHE A 134 12.36 17.71 17.96
C PHE A 134 12.59 16.77 19.17
N ASN A 135 11.62 15.90 19.48
CA ASN A 135 11.69 14.96 20.60
C ASN A 135 12.02 13.52 20.17
N ALA A 136 12.76 13.34 19.07
CA ALA A 136 13.07 12.04 18.49
C ALA A 136 13.61 11.04 19.53
N SER A 137 14.57 11.43 20.38
CA SER A 137 15.16 10.50 21.36
C SER A 137 14.13 9.93 22.34
N GLU A 138 13.17 10.74 22.80
CA GLU A 138 12.11 10.30 23.71
C GLU A 138 11.11 9.40 22.98
N GLU A 139 10.67 9.79 21.77
CA GLU A 139 9.71 9.03 20.98
C GLU A 139 10.27 7.66 20.55
N LEU A 140 11.54 7.60 20.15
CA LEU A 140 12.20 6.35 19.77
C LEU A 140 12.42 5.43 20.97
N ALA A 141 12.65 5.98 22.17
CA ALA A 141 12.72 5.19 23.40
C ALA A 141 11.35 4.59 23.79
N LEU A 142 10.25 5.27 23.43
CA LEU A 142 8.89 4.78 23.65
C LEU A 142 8.46 3.70 22.65
N ALA A 143 9.06 3.62 21.45
CA ALA A 143 8.61 2.72 20.38
C ALA A 143 8.30 1.29 20.84
N GLN A 144 9.17 0.68 21.65
CA GLN A 144 9.02 -0.71 22.11
C GLN A 144 7.88 -0.91 23.12
N THR A 145 7.38 0.16 23.76
CA THR A 145 6.24 0.09 24.70
C THR A 145 4.90 0.03 23.97
N TYR A 146 4.90 0.20 22.63
CA TYR A 146 3.73 0.15 21.76
C TYR A 146 3.75 -1.07 20.83
N PRO A 147 3.88 -2.31 21.33
CA PRO A 147 4.04 -3.47 20.46
C PRO A 147 2.87 -3.64 19.50
N HIS A 148 1.65 -3.18 19.82
CA HIS A 148 0.48 -3.34 18.96
C HIS A 148 0.29 -2.23 17.90
N VAL A 149 1.27 -1.33 17.75
CA VAL A 149 1.32 -0.35 16.65
C VAL A 149 2.37 -0.83 15.65
N ARG A 150 1.94 -1.45 14.54
CA ARG A 150 2.85 -2.15 13.63
C ARG A 150 3.09 -1.32 12.36
N PRO A 151 4.32 -0.83 12.12
CA PRO A 151 4.68 -0.16 10.88
C PRO A 151 5.00 -1.14 9.74
N PHE A 152 4.73 -0.69 8.52
CA PHE A 152 5.08 -1.32 7.25
C PHE A 152 5.39 -0.23 6.22
N MET A 153 6.45 -0.38 5.42
CA MET A 153 6.82 0.60 4.38
C MET A 153 6.93 -0.04 3.00
N ALA A 154 6.16 0.49 2.05
CA ALA A 154 6.36 0.20 0.63
C ALA A 154 7.67 0.82 0.13
N SER A 155 8.39 0.15 -0.76
CA SER A 155 9.59 0.75 -1.37
C SER A 155 9.25 1.82 -2.40
N LEU A 156 10.13 2.80 -2.52
CA LEU A 156 10.08 3.85 -3.54
C LEU A 156 10.31 3.25 -4.95
N LYS A 157 9.23 2.86 -5.62
CA LYS A 157 9.23 2.30 -6.98
C LYS A 157 8.20 2.99 -7.85
N MET A 158 8.46 3.06 -9.16
CA MET A 158 7.54 3.57 -10.17
C MET A 158 7.13 2.48 -11.14
N SER A 159 5.95 2.63 -11.75
CA SER A 159 5.55 1.84 -12.92
C SER A 159 4.70 2.67 -13.89
N ASN A 160 4.85 2.42 -15.19
CA ASN A 160 3.98 3.04 -16.21
C ASN A 160 2.62 2.34 -16.34
N THR A 161 2.45 1.17 -15.71
CA THR A 161 1.22 0.38 -15.72
C THR A 161 0.87 -0.07 -14.30
N GLU A 162 -0.42 -0.16 -14.00
CA GLU A 162 -0.91 -0.70 -12.74
C GLU A 162 -0.33 -2.09 -12.47
N LEU A 163 0.25 -2.28 -11.27
CA LEU A 163 0.83 -3.54 -10.84
C LEU A 163 -0.11 -4.24 -9.87
N ILE A 164 -0.20 -5.57 -9.97
CA ILE A 164 -1.03 -6.38 -9.06
C ILE A 164 -0.41 -6.49 -7.65
N ASP A 165 0.92 -6.42 -7.54
CA ASP A 165 1.67 -6.60 -6.29
C ASP A 165 2.86 -5.64 -6.22
N LEU A 166 3.38 -5.40 -5.01
CA LEU A 166 4.51 -4.51 -4.83
C LEU A 166 5.77 -5.11 -5.45
N ILE A 167 6.57 -4.26 -6.09
CA ILE A 167 7.89 -4.64 -6.60
C ILE A 167 8.83 -4.99 -5.43
N GLN A 168 8.74 -4.23 -4.33
CA GLN A 168 9.60 -4.39 -3.17
C GLN A 168 8.96 -3.77 -1.92
N VAL A 169 9.19 -4.40 -0.78
CA VAL A 169 8.87 -3.88 0.56
C VAL A 169 10.16 -3.34 1.18
N GLN A 170 10.12 -2.11 1.68
CA GLN A 170 11.28 -1.47 2.33
C GLN A 170 11.40 -1.90 3.78
N LEU A 171 10.28 -1.88 4.52
CA LEU A 171 10.17 -2.37 5.88
C LEU A 171 8.98 -3.34 5.93
N PRO A 172 9.22 -4.66 6.06
CA PRO A 172 8.16 -5.63 6.35
C PRO A 172 7.44 -5.26 7.65
N TRP A 173 6.23 -5.80 7.84
CA TRP A 173 5.53 -5.60 9.10
C TRP A 173 6.40 -6.01 10.28
N THR A 174 6.46 -5.16 11.29
CA THR A 174 7.40 -5.37 12.38
C THR A 174 6.85 -4.92 13.72
N VAL A 175 7.37 -5.54 14.79
CA VAL A 175 7.25 -4.99 16.13
C VAL A 175 8.06 -3.70 16.19
N PRO A 176 7.50 -2.57 16.64
CA PRO A 176 8.22 -1.30 16.64
C PRO A 176 9.45 -1.38 17.56
N THR A 177 10.57 -0.96 16.99
CA THR A 177 11.85 -0.74 17.67
C THR A 177 12.28 0.70 17.43
N ALA A 178 13.23 1.20 18.22
CA ALA A 178 13.84 2.51 17.96
C ALA A 178 14.37 2.61 16.52
N GLY A 179 15.00 1.55 16.00
CA GLY A 179 15.54 1.55 14.65
C GLY A 179 14.48 1.53 13.54
N SER A 180 13.42 0.72 13.69
CA SER A 180 12.35 0.67 12.68
C SER A 180 11.52 1.94 12.66
N VAL A 181 11.26 2.54 13.82
CA VAL A 181 10.49 3.78 13.94
C VAL A 181 11.32 4.99 13.50
N ALA A 182 12.63 5.01 13.76
CA ALA A 182 13.53 6.09 13.32
C ALA A 182 13.37 6.41 11.84
N GLU A 183 13.34 5.39 10.98
CA GLU A 183 13.24 5.53 9.52
C GLU A 183 11.80 5.68 9.00
N PHE A 184 10.80 5.53 9.88
CA PHE A 184 9.37 5.58 9.53
C PHE A 184 8.82 7.00 9.60
N SER A 185 7.78 7.27 8.81
CA SER A 185 7.02 8.52 8.81
C SER A 185 6.60 8.93 10.23
N ALA A 186 7.07 10.11 10.66
CA ALA A 186 6.74 10.70 11.95
C ALA A 186 5.23 10.95 12.10
N VAL A 187 4.61 11.50 11.05
CA VAL A 187 3.17 11.80 11.02
C VAL A 187 2.38 10.50 11.17
N CYS A 188 2.75 9.46 10.41
CA CYS A 188 2.07 8.17 10.44
C CYS A 188 2.23 7.48 11.81
N TRP A 189 3.47 7.45 12.35
CA TRP A 189 3.77 6.85 13.66
C TRP A 189 3.00 7.54 14.79
N LEU A 190 3.10 8.88 14.90
CA LEU A 190 2.44 9.64 15.96
C LEU A 190 0.92 9.53 15.89
N PHE A 191 0.36 9.52 14.68
CA PHE A 191 -1.06 9.26 14.46
C PHE A 191 -1.45 7.88 14.99
N GLY A 192 -0.78 6.81 14.55
CA GLY A 192 -1.11 5.45 14.98
C GLY A 192 -0.93 5.20 16.47
N ARG A 193 0.14 5.75 17.05
CA ARG A 193 0.40 5.71 18.50
C ARG A 193 -0.73 6.38 19.28
N TYR A 194 -1.11 7.59 18.88
CA TYR A 194 -2.22 8.32 19.49
C TYR A 194 -3.54 7.55 19.37
N MET A 195 -3.84 7.02 18.18
CA MET A 195 -5.03 6.20 17.96
C MET A 195 -5.04 4.96 18.85
N HIS A 196 -3.91 4.26 18.98
CA HIS A 196 -3.79 3.12 19.89
C HIS A 196 -4.01 3.52 21.36
N ASP A 197 -3.48 4.67 21.79
CA ASP A 197 -3.68 5.18 23.13
C ASP A 197 -5.14 5.51 23.44
N ILE A 198 -5.92 5.94 22.46
CA ILE A 198 -7.34 6.23 22.64
C ILE A 198 -8.20 4.95 22.53
N LEU A 199 -7.95 4.15 21.50
CA LEU A 199 -8.80 3.02 21.12
C LEU A 199 -8.47 1.73 21.89
N LYS A 200 -7.25 1.61 22.41
CA LYS A 200 -6.76 0.46 23.20
C LYS A 200 -6.81 -0.89 22.47
N TYR A 201 -6.70 -0.88 21.14
CA TYR A 201 -6.57 -2.08 20.31
C TYR A 201 -5.51 -1.90 19.22
N PRO A 202 -5.06 -2.98 18.53
CA PRO A 202 -3.97 -2.90 17.55
C PRO A 202 -4.21 -1.91 16.40
N VAL A 203 -3.13 -1.29 15.92
CA VAL A 203 -3.15 -0.37 14.77
C VAL A 203 -2.06 -0.76 13.79
N GLY A 204 -2.43 -0.94 12.53
CA GLY A 204 -1.49 -1.16 11.43
C GLY A 204 -1.24 0.13 10.66
N LEU A 205 0.02 0.44 10.37
CA LEU A 205 0.42 1.65 9.68
C LEU A 205 1.18 1.30 8.40
N VAL A 206 0.62 1.70 7.26
CA VAL A 206 1.16 1.41 5.93
C VAL A 206 1.69 2.70 5.33
N GLU A 207 3.00 2.86 5.28
CA GLU A 207 3.66 4.01 4.66
C GLU A 207 3.83 3.81 3.16
N SER A 208 3.32 4.76 2.38
CA SER A 208 3.49 4.87 0.93
C SER A 208 3.57 6.34 0.53
N CYS A 209 4.74 6.96 0.75
CA CYS A 209 4.99 8.38 0.46
C CYS A 209 6.32 8.60 -0.26
N TRP A 210 6.42 9.70 -1.01
CA TRP A 210 7.61 10.04 -1.79
C TRP A 210 7.78 11.56 -1.94
N GLY A 211 8.88 12.10 -1.40
CA GLY A 211 9.23 13.52 -1.48
C GLY A 211 9.21 14.15 -2.88
N GLY A 212 8.72 15.39 -2.95
CA GLY A 212 8.74 16.21 -4.18
C GLY A 212 7.71 15.82 -5.25
N THR A 213 6.72 15.00 -4.92
CA THR A 213 5.78 14.46 -5.91
C THR A 213 4.46 15.24 -5.94
N PRO A 214 3.94 15.56 -7.14
CA PRO A 214 2.63 16.19 -7.28
C PRO A 214 1.51 15.15 -7.20
N VAL A 215 0.27 15.58 -6.93
CA VAL A 215 -0.91 14.69 -6.77
C VAL A 215 -1.16 13.80 -8.00
N GLU A 216 -0.74 14.25 -9.18
CA GLU A 216 -0.85 13.51 -10.43
C GLU A 216 -0.06 12.21 -10.45
N ALA A 217 1.06 12.12 -9.73
CA ALA A 217 1.83 10.89 -9.63
C ALA A 217 1.06 9.79 -8.86
N TRP A 218 0.18 10.21 -7.94
CA TRP A 218 -0.59 9.38 -7.00
C TRP A 218 -2.04 9.12 -7.44
N SER A 219 -2.45 9.78 -8.51
CA SER A 219 -3.78 9.66 -9.09
C SER A 219 -3.77 8.64 -10.23
N SER A 220 -4.80 7.80 -10.32
CA SER A 220 -5.01 6.95 -11.48
C SER A 220 -5.26 7.78 -12.75
N ALA A 221 -5.05 7.18 -13.92
CA ALA A 221 -5.31 7.86 -15.20
C ALA A 221 -6.79 8.29 -15.32
N ARG A 222 -7.71 7.45 -14.82
CA ARG A 222 -9.15 7.72 -14.80
C ARG A 222 -9.53 8.90 -13.90
N ALA A 223 -8.87 9.07 -12.75
CA ALA A 223 -9.11 10.22 -11.88
C ALA A 223 -8.63 11.52 -12.54
N LEU A 224 -7.46 11.48 -13.19
CA LEU A 224 -6.88 12.65 -13.84
C LEU A 224 -7.65 13.08 -15.10
N GLU A 225 -8.20 12.12 -15.84
CA GLU A 225 -9.02 12.40 -17.02
C GLU A 225 -10.25 13.26 -16.66
N LYS A 226 -10.88 13.02 -15.50
CA LYS A 226 -12.01 13.84 -14.99
C LYS A 226 -11.65 15.33 -14.85
N CYS A 227 -10.37 15.63 -14.67
CA CYS A 227 -9.84 16.98 -14.46
C CYS A 227 -9.09 17.55 -15.67
N GLY A 228 -9.12 16.88 -16.82
CA GLY A 228 -8.39 17.31 -18.01
C GLY A 228 -6.87 17.13 -17.93
N LEU A 229 -6.36 16.38 -16.94
CA LEU A 229 -4.93 16.14 -16.69
C LEU A 229 -4.45 14.84 -17.34
N GLN A 230 -4.71 14.67 -18.63
CA GLN A 230 -4.37 13.45 -19.37
C GLN A 230 -2.86 13.20 -19.38
N GLN A 231 -2.46 11.92 -19.43
CA GLN A 231 -1.07 11.57 -19.72
C GLN A 231 -0.68 12.16 -21.08
N SER A 232 0.32 13.05 -21.09
CA SER A 232 1.04 13.35 -22.33
C SER A 232 1.60 12.05 -22.87
N THR A 233 0.97 11.50 -23.91
CA THR A 233 1.48 10.37 -24.70
C THR A 233 2.77 10.74 -25.44
N ASP A 234 3.07 12.03 -25.51
CA ASP A 234 4.34 12.54 -25.99
C ASP A 234 5.38 12.42 -24.87
N GLY A 235 6.22 11.39 -24.97
CA GLY A 235 7.49 11.29 -24.24
C GLY A 235 8.52 12.38 -24.63
N THR A 236 8.06 13.46 -25.26
CA THR A 236 8.83 14.56 -25.84
C THR A 236 8.57 15.89 -25.16
N SER A 237 7.71 15.96 -24.12
CA SER A 237 7.58 17.20 -23.34
C SER A 237 8.90 17.46 -22.59
N SER A 238 9.74 18.29 -23.18
CA SER A 238 10.99 18.83 -22.65
C SER A 238 10.83 19.66 -21.36
N ARG A 239 9.62 19.67 -20.78
CA ARG A 239 9.26 20.42 -19.56
C ARG A 239 9.25 19.59 -18.28
N LYS A 240 9.21 18.26 -18.34
CA LYS A 240 9.27 17.42 -17.12
C LYS A 240 10.73 17.30 -16.68
N LYS A 241 11.09 17.99 -15.59
CA LYS A 241 12.45 18.02 -15.03
C LYS A 241 12.80 16.69 -14.35
N ASN A 242 11.81 15.97 -13.81
CA ASN A 242 12.02 14.74 -13.05
C ASN A 242 11.08 13.60 -13.46
N ALA A 243 11.54 12.34 -13.34
CA ALA A 243 10.78 11.14 -13.72
C ALA A 243 9.48 10.95 -12.90
N TRP A 244 9.41 11.48 -11.68
CA TRP A 244 8.25 11.41 -10.78
C TRP A 244 7.12 12.39 -11.14
N GLU A 245 7.38 13.35 -12.04
CA GLU A 245 6.35 14.26 -12.60
C GLU A 245 5.50 13.56 -13.67
N ARG A 246 5.70 12.26 -13.87
CA ARG A 246 4.88 11.42 -14.75
C ARG A 246 3.60 11.04 -14.02
N ASN A 247 2.47 11.26 -14.68
CA ASN A 247 1.16 10.96 -14.12
C ASN A 247 1.03 9.46 -13.82
N SER A 248 0.39 9.14 -12.71
CA SER A 248 0.01 7.81 -12.24
C SER A 248 1.16 6.85 -11.91
N VAL A 249 2.42 7.25 -12.02
CA VAL A 249 3.53 6.30 -11.86
C VAL A 249 3.67 5.73 -10.46
N LEU A 250 3.21 6.46 -9.43
CA LEU A 250 3.22 6.02 -8.03
C LEU A 250 1.91 5.37 -7.63
N TRP A 251 0.78 5.85 -8.18
CA TRP A 251 -0.48 5.10 -8.14
C TRP A 251 -0.25 3.66 -8.58
N ASN A 252 0.37 3.48 -9.74
CA ASN A 252 0.56 2.18 -10.38
C ASN A 252 1.39 1.18 -9.56
N SER A 253 2.40 1.63 -8.81
CA SER A 253 3.39 0.75 -8.16
C SER A 253 3.38 0.80 -6.63
N MET A 254 2.78 1.82 -6.02
CA MET A 254 2.79 2.01 -4.57
C MET A 254 1.38 2.01 -3.96
N ILE A 255 0.33 2.28 -4.73
CA ILE A 255 -1.06 2.29 -4.23
C ILE A 255 -1.88 1.14 -4.82
N HIS A 256 -1.90 0.99 -6.15
CA HIS A 256 -2.67 -0.04 -6.85
C HIS A 256 -2.37 -1.47 -6.34
N PRO A 257 -1.12 -1.86 -6.04
CA PRO A 257 -0.82 -3.14 -5.42
C PRO A 257 -1.50 -3.40 -4.07
N LEU A 258 -1.84 -2.33 -3.34
CA LEU A 258 -2.39 -2.42 -1.99
C LEU A 258 -3.92 -2.48 -1.97
N LEU A 259 -4.62 -2.35 -3.11
CA LEU A 259 -6.08 -2.22 -3.15
C LEU A 259 -6.85 -3.42 -2.59
N LYS A 260 -6.21 -4.59 -2.52
CA LYS A 260 -6.77 -5.79 -1.89
C LYS A 260 -6.62 -5.82 -0.37
N MET A 261 -5.80 -4.94 0.21
CA MET A 261 -5.71 -4.77 1.65
C MET A 261 -6.97 -4.05 2.13
N THR A 262 -7.70 -4.67 3.04
CA THR A 262 -8.78 -3.99 3.74
C THR A 262 -8.19 -2.92 4.66
N ILE A 263 -8.61 -1.68 4.50
CA ILE A 263 -8.15 -0.55 5.33
C ILE A 263 -9.32 0.12 6.05
N LYS A 264 -9.01 0.75 7.19
CA LYS A 264 -9.96 1.60 7.92
C LYS A 264 -10.06 2.97 7.29
N GLY A 265 -8.94 3.53 6.84
CA GLY A 265 -8.87 4.88 6.29
C GLY A 265 -7.48 5.24 5.77
N ALA A 266 -7.35 6.47 5.28
CA ALA A 266 -6.07 7.01 4.82
C ALA A 266 -5.82 8.40 5.41
N ILE A 267 -4.54 8.73 5.60
CA ILE A 267 -4.07 10.08 5.91
C ILE A 267 -3.07 10.54 4.84
N TRP A 268 -3.14 11.82 4.50
CA TRP A 268 -2.47 12.39 3.34
C TRP A 268 -1.76 13.70 3.67
N TYR A 269 -0.49 13.83 3.31
CA TYR A 269 0.23 15.10 3.44
C TYR A 269 1.00 15.41 2.17
N GLN A 270 0.37 16.20 1.30
CA GLN A 270 0.92 16.63 0.03
C GLN A 270 0.21 17.87 -0.50
N GLY A 271 0.93 18.64 -1.31
CA GLY A 271 0.41 19.71 -2.16
C GLY A 271 1.47 20.76 -2.50
N GLU A 272 2.61 20.75 -1.80
CA GLU A 272 3.69 21.71 -1.95
C GLU A 272 4.24 21.70 -3.38
N SER A 273 4.41 20.53 -4.00
CA SER A 273 4.81 20.44 -5.41
C SER A 273 3.77 21.04 -6.36
N ASN A 274 2.48 20.97 -6.01
CA ASN A 274 1.42 21.56 -6.83
C ASN A 274 1.30 23.08 -6.67
N SER A 275 1.95 23.69 -5.66
CA SER A 275 2.02 25.15 -5.53
C SER A 275 2.65 25.85 -6.74
N MET A 276 3.42 25.11 -7.55
CA MET A 276 4.09 25.57 -8.76
C MET A 276 3.81 24.67 -9.98
N TYR A 277 2.91 23.69 -9.87
CA TYR A 277 2.62 22.70 -10.92
C TYR A 277 1.13 22.33 -10.93
N HIS A 278 0.41 22.72 -11.99
CA HIS A 278 -1.04 22.55 -12.13
C HIS A 278 -1.82 22.97 -10.87
N GLN A 279 -1.48 24.17 -10.39
CA GLN A 279 -2.00 24.70 -9.13
C GLN A 279 -3.53 24.81 -9.16
N ASP A 280 -4.08 25.43 -10.22
CA ASP A 280 -5.52 25.67 -10.35
C ASP A 280 -6.30 24.37 -10.56
N GLU A 281 -5.70 23.36 -11.18
CA GLU A 281 -6.30 22.05 -11.38
C GLU A 281 -6.32 21.20 -10.10
N TYR A 282 -5.55 21.56 -9.07
CA TYR A 282 -5.52 20.85 -7.79
C TYR A 282 -6.89 20.75 -7.12
N LYS A 283 -7.74 21.79 -7.28
CA LYS A 283 -9.12 21.80 -6.78
C LYS A 283 -10.00 20.68 -7.33
N CYS A 284 -9.62 20.13 -8.49
CA CYS A 284 -10.27 18.99 -9.10
C CYS A 284 -9.48 17.70 -8.83
N SER A 285 -8.17 17.70 -9.08
CA SER A 285 -7.37 16.48 -9.08
C SER A 285 -7.25 15.85 -7.69
N PHE A 286 -7.16 16.65 -6.63
CA PHE A 286 -7.11 16.11 -5.27
C PHE A 286 -8.43 15.46 -4.83
N PRO A 287 -9.61 16.12 -4.92
CA PRO A 287 -10.88 15.45 -4.67
C PRO A 287 -11.14 14.23 -5.56
N ALA A 288 -10.76 14.30 -6.85
CA ALA A 288 -10.90 13.18 -7.78
C ALA A 288 -10.02 11.99 -7.39
N MET A 289 -8.79 12.22 -6.90
CA MET A 289 -7.92 11.18 -6.36
C MET A 289 -8.55 10.51 -5.13
N VAL A 290 -9.11 11.30 -4.20
CA VAL A 290 -9.76 10.75 -2.99
C VAL A 290 -10.95 9.86 -3.34
N ASP A 291 -11.84 10.32 -4.22
CA ASP A 291 -12.99 9.55 -4.73
C ASP A 291 -12.55 8.25 -5.42
N ASP A 292 -11.51 8.35 -6.23
CA ASP A 292 -10.98 7.21 -6.97
C ASP A 292 -10.30 6.17 -6.07
N TRP A 293 -9.53 6.60 -5.07
CA TRP A 293 -8.94 5.69 -4.08
C TRP A 293 -10.02 4.94 -3.31
N ARG A 294 -11.07 5.65 -2.87
CA ARG A 294 -12.22 5.03 -2.20
C ARG A 294 -12.88 3.95 -3.04
N THR A 295 -13.15 4.26 -4.30
CA THR A 295 -13.72 3.31 -5.26
C THR A 295 -12.79 2.11 -5.45
N ALA A 296 -11.52 2.36 -5.73
CA ALA A 296 -10.55 1.32 -6.06
C ALA A 296 -10.23 0.39 -4.88
N PHE A 297 -10.11 0.91 -3.66
CA PHE A 297 -9.92 0.07 -2.47
C PHE A 297 -11.18 -0.73 -2.14
N HIS A 298 -12.37 -0.14 -2.30
CA HIS A 298 -13.62 -0.87 -2.12
C HIS A 298 -13.72 -2.04 -3.12
N GLU A 299 -13.49 -1.79 -4.41
CA GLU A 299 -13.54 -2.81 -5.45
C GLU A 299 -12.43 -3.86 -5.28
N GLY A 300 -11.18 -3.42 -5.06
CA GLY A 300 -10.02 -4.29 -4.93
C GLY A 300 -10.14 -5.25 -3.75
N SER A 301 -10.68 -4.79 -2.62
CA SER A 301 -10.94 -5.61 -1.45
C SER A 301 -12.25 -6.42 -1.55
N GLY A 302 -12.91 -6.49 -2.71
CA GLY A 302 -14.17 -7.23 -2.85
C GLY A 302 -15.29 -6.68 -1.97
N GLY A 303 -15.30 -5.36 -1.76
CA GLY A 303 -16.29 -4.63 -0.99
C GLY A 303 -15.99 -4.52 0.51
N GLN A 304 -14.84 -5.01 0.99
CA GLN A 304 -14.53 -5.04 2.42
C GLN A 304 -14.03 -3.71 2.98
N THR A 305 -13.27 -2.94 2.20
CA THR A 305 -12.97 -1.56 2.55
C THR A 305 -14.23 -0.74 2.35
N ALA A 306 -14.61 0.07 3.35
CA ALA A 306 -15.78 0.95 3.24
C ALA A 306 -15.64 1.89 2.02
N SER A 307 -16.67 1.97 1.18
CA SER A 307 -16.67 2.80 -0.03
C SER A 307 -16.55 4.31 0.25
N ASP A 308 -16.77 4.73 1.49
CA ASP A 308 -16.64 6.10 1.95
C ASP A 308 -15.64 6.22 3.12
N PHE A 309 -14.61 5.38 3.15
CA PHE A 309 -13.66 5.35 4.26
C PHE A 309 -13.10 6.75 4.61
N PRO A 310 -12.83 7.05 5.91
CA PRO A 310 -12.30 8.33 6.33
C PRO A 310 -10.99 8.68 5.64
N PHE A 311 -10.92 9.88 5.07
CA PHE A 311 -9.73 10.39 4.40
C PHE A 311 -9.27 11.67 5.09
N GLY A 312 -8.14 11.62 5.77
CA GLY A 312 -7.52 12.77 6.43
C GLY A 312 -6.52 13.45 5.53
N PHE A 313 -6.43 14.78 5.56
CA PHE A 313 -5.28 15.47 5.01
C PHE A 313 -4.76 16.57 5.93
N VAL A 314 -3.50 16.96 5.72
CA VAL A 314 -2.89 18.10 6.41
C VAL A 314 -2.92 19.32 5.51
N GLN A 315 -3.53 20.40 5.99
CA GLN A 315 -3.47 21.70 5.33
C GLN A 315 -2.03 22.21 5.35
N LEU A 316 -1.51 22.60 4.19
CA LEU A 316 -0.09 22.95 4.07
C LEU A 316 0.31 24.14 4.96
N SER A 317 1.50 24.04 5.55
CA SER A 317 2.18 25.20 6.15
C SER A 317 2.84 26.07 5.08
N THR A 318 3.40 27.22 5.45
CA THR A 318 4.28 28.02 4.60
C THR A 318 5.73 27.85 5.06
N PHE A 319 6.67 27.66 4.14
CA PHE A 319 8.10 27.60 4.47
C PHE A 319 8.72 29.00 4.55
N GLN A 320 8.01 30.02 4.10
CA GLN A 320 8.52 31.39 4.00
C GLN A 320 7.67 32.33 4.85
N LYS A 321 8.28 32.85 5.92
CA LYS A 321 7.69 33.90 6.74
C LYS A 321 7.52 35.19 5.95
N GLY A 322 6.36 35.82 6.08
CA GLY A 322 6.04 37.07 5.39
C GLY A 322 5.96 36.93 3.87
N SER A 323 5.78 35.72 3.33
CA SER A 323 5.54 35.53 1.91
C SER A 323 4.29 36.29 1.48
N THR A 324 4.42 37.09 0.42
CA THR A 324 3.30 37.81 -0.21
C THR A 324 2.77 37.07 -1.44
N GLY A 325 3.26 35.86 -1.70
CA GLY A 325 2.84 35.04 -2.84
C GLY A 325 1.59 34.24 -2.52
N ASP A 326 0.69 34.11 -3.49
CA ASP A 326 -0.58 33.39 -3.33
C ASP A 326 -0.45 31.88 -3.54
N ALA A 327 0.78 31.36 -3.74
CA ALA A 327 1.03 29.95 -4.07
C ALA A 327 0.44 28.96 -3.03
N PHE A 328 0.84 29.10 -1.77
CA PHE A 328 0.34 28.27 -0.67
C PHE A 328 -1.09 28.63 -0.24
N PRO A 329 -1.49 29.92 -0.14
CA PRO A 329 -2.89 30.28 0.05
C PRO A 329 -3.85 29.62 -0.95
N ASN A 330 -3.53 29.64 -2.25
CA ASN A 330 -4.36 29.02 -3.28
C ASN A 330 -4.39 27.50 -3.13
N ILE A 331 -3.26 26.84 -2.89
CA ILE A 331 -3.28 25.38 -2.64
C ILE A 331 -4.12 25.03 -1.42
N ARG A 332 -4.04 25.78 -0.32
CA ARG A 332 -4.89 25.54 0.87
C ARG A 332 -6.38 25.69 0.57
N TRP A 333 -6.75 26.63 -0.30
CA TRP A 333 -8.12 26.76 -0.81
C TRP A 333 -8.51 25.54 -1.64
N HIS A 334 -7.66 25.13 -2.58
CA HIS A 334 -7.87 23.96 -3.45
C HIS A 334 -7.89 22.63 -2.69
N GLN A 335 -7.18 22.49 -1.57
CA GLN A 335 -7.23 21.32 -0.68
C GLN A 335 -8.64 21.06 -0.12
N THR A 336 -9.50 22.09 -0.11
CA THR A 336 -10.90 22.00 0.32
C THR A 336 -11.89 21.96 -0.86
N ALA A 337 -11.41 21.67 -2.07
CA ALA A 337 -12.21 21.74 -3.31
C ALA A 337 -12.86 23.12 -3.52
N ASP A 338 -12.15 24.19 -3.15
CA ASP A 338 -12.63 25.58 -3.23
C ASP A 338 -13.90 25.85 -2.41
N MET A 339 -14.08 25.15 -1.29
CA MET A 339 -15.24 25.33 -0.39
C MET A 339 -14.86 26.00 0.94
N GLY A 340 -13.60 25.94 1.35
CA GLY A 340 -13.09 26.51 2.59
C GLY A 340 -13.27 25.65 3.84
N TYR A 341 -13.90 24.49 3.71
CA TYR A 341 -14.13 23.55 4.81
C TYR A 341 -14.21 22.12 4.30
N VAL A 342 -13.95 21.16 5.19
CA VAL A 342 -14.25 19.73 5.02
C VAL A 342 -14.86 19.16 6.30
N PRO A 343 -15.71 18.13 6.24
CA PRO A 343 -16.24 17.53 5.02
C PRO A 343 -17.17 18.50 4.27
N ASN A 344 -17.22 18.36 2.95
CA ASN A 344 -18.09 19.17 2.08
C ASN A 344 -18.73 18.25 1.00
N PRO A 345 -19.66 18.75 0.16
CA PRO A 345 -20.35 17.91 -0.83
C PRO A 345 -19.44 17.21 -1.85
N LEU A 346 -18.25 17.75 -2.11
CA LEU A 346 -17.26 17.16 -3.03
C LEU A 346 -16.27 16.22 -2.31
N MET A 347 -16.14 16.36 -0.99
CA MET A 347 -15.22 15.59 -0.15
C MET A 347 -15.94 15.09 1.12
N PRO A 348 -16.90 14.16 0.99
CA PRO A 348 -17.59 13.58 2.14
C PRO A 348 -16.61 12.74 2.97
N ARG A 349 -16.87 12.63 4.28
CA ARG A 349 -16.03 11.87 5.24
C ARG A 349 -14.53 12.19 5.15
N THR A 350 -14.21 13.42 4.79
CA THR A 350 -12.86 13.95 4.80
C THR A 350 -12.67 14.82 6.04
N PHE A 351 -11.50 14.71 6.67
CA PHE A 351 -11.12 15.56 7.79
C PHE A 351 -9.78 16.24 7.49
N MET A 352 -9.54 17.38 8.14
CA MET A 352 -8.36 18.21 7.91
C MET A 352 -7.67 18.52 9.23
N ALA A 353 -6.36 18.28 9.28
CA ALA A 353 -5.49 18.85 10.30
C ALA A 353 -4.94 20.18 9.77
N VAL A 354 -4.96 21.22 10.59
CA VAL A 354 -4.43 22.54 10.22
C VAL A 354 -3.00 22.66 10.73
N ALA A 355 -2.05 22.87 9.82
CA ALA A 355 -0.64 23.11 10.15
C ALA A 355 -0.14 24.51 9.72
N MET A 356 -1.06 25.39 9.29
CA MET A 356 -0.71 26.68 8.68
C MET A 356 0.04 27.66 9.60
N ASP A 357 -0.08 27.49 10.91
CA ASP A 357 0.52 28.31 11.96
C ASP A 357 1.83 27.73 12.50
N LEU A 358 2.32 26.65 11.90
CA LEU A 358 3.55 25.96 12.27
C LEU A 358 4.61 26.04 11.15
N PRO A 359 5.08 27.23 10.73
CA PRO A 359 6.20 27.32 9.80
C PRO A 359 7.49 26.94 10.52
N ASP A 360 8.26 26.00 9.98
CA ASP A 360 9.65 25.80 10.40
C ASP A 360 10.61 26.50 9.42
N GLU A 361 11.04 27.70 9.77
CA GLU A 361 12.01 28.51 9.00
C GLU A 361 13.38 27.83 8.87
N THR A 362 13.69 26.87 9.75
CA THR A 362 14.95 26.14 9.78
C THR A 362 14.86 24.74 9.21
N SER A 363 13.66 24.32 8.77
CA SER A 363 13.44 23.00 8.19
C SER A 363 14.29 22.82 6.94
N PRO A 364 15.15 21.79 6.88
CA PRO A 364 15.93 21.50 5.67
C PRO A 364 15.06 20.94 4.53
N PHE A 365 13.77 20.65 4.77
CA PHE A 365 12.87 20.00 3.82
C PHE A 365 11.76 20.91 3.28
N GLY A 366 11.66 22.14 3.80
CA GLY A 366 10.62 23.09 3.45
C GLY A 366 9.28 22.73 4.08
N THR A 367 8.70 23.70 4.78
CA THR A 367 7.50 23.65 5.63
C THR A 367 7.62 22.80 6.88
#